data_AF-A0A9W6X625-F1
#
_entry.id   AF-A0A9W6X625-F1
#
_cell.length_a   1.000
_cell.length_b   1.000
_cell.length_c   1.000
_cell.angle_alpha   90.00
_cell.angle_beta   90.00
_cell.angle_gamma   90.00
#
_symmetry.space_group_name_H-M   'P 1'
#
loop_
_entity.id
_entity.type
_entity.pdbx_description
1 polymer ?
#
loop_
_entity_poly.entity_id
_entity_poly.type
_entity_poly.pdbx_seq_one_letter_code
_entity_poly.pdbx_strand_id
1 'polypeptide(L)'
;MPVPEICLPRTVTTVKGSVDSAVLKTLATYVLKKLVEGVEDAETLVPVQKCCRSLKNAFITDVTTPFRKQLKIDNTMDDCDACVFQNFQVFTKIVEGNGLLALIVSGDVANSTV
;
A
#
# COMPACT_ATOMS: atom_id res chain seq x y z
N MET A 1 3.60 2.50 -52.08
CA MET A 1 2.52 3.16 -51.32
C MET A 1 2.89 3.12 -49.85
N PRO A 2 2.92 4.26 -49.14
CA PRO A 2 3.13 4.25 -47.70
C PRO A 2 1.84 3.80 -46.99
N VAL A 3 2.00 2.90 -46.02
CA VAL A 3 0.92 2.40 -45.16
C VAL A 3 0.42 3.54 -44.28
N PRO A 4 -0.89 3.79 -44.14
CA PRO A 4 -1.38 4.79 -43.21
C PRO A 4 -1.06 4.33 -41.78
N GLU A 5 -0.08 4.98 -41.18
CA GLU A 5 0.20 4.88 -39.76
C GLU A 5 -1.03 5.42 -39.02
N ILE A 6 -1.85 4.52 -38.50
CA ILE A 6 -2.98 4.89 -37.66
C ILE A 6 -2.35 5.44 -36.37
N CYS A 7 -2.18 6.76 -36.33
CA CYS A 7 -1.85 7.49 -35.12
C CYS A 7 -3.05 7.36 -34.19
N LEU A 8 -3.18 6.21 -33.52
CA LEU A 8 -3.98 6.10 -32.33
C LEU A 8 -3.41 7.16 -31.39
N PRO A 9 -4.18 8.19 -30.99
CA PRO A 9 -3.69 9.15 -30.04
C PRO A 9 -3.26 8.34 -28.83
N ARG A 10 -1.99 8.44 -28.44
CA ARG A 10 -1.57 8.08 -27.09
C ARG A 10 -2.50 8.88 -26.18
N THR A 11 -3.55 8.24 -25.68
CA THR A 11 -4.45 8.86 -24.72
C THR A 11 -3.62 9.06 -23.47
N VAL A 12 -3.00 10.24 -23.36
CA VAL A 12 -2.51 10.75 -22.10
C VAL A 12 -3.79 11.05 -21.32
N THR A 13 -4.35 10.01 -20.70
CA THR A 13 -5.49 10.14 -19.80
C THR A 13 -5.01 10.99 -18.65
N THR A 14 -5.41 12.25 -18.68
CA THR A 14 -5.17 13.21 -17.62
C THR A 14 -5.68 12.62 -16.31
N VAL A 15 -4.98 12.92 -15.20
CA VAL A 15 -5.39 12.43 -13.88
C VAL A 15 -6.80 12.91 -13.58
N LYS A 16 -7.11 14.17 -13.92
CA LYS A 16 -8.46 14.72 -13.82
C LYS A 16 -9.47 13.96 -14.68
N GLY A 17 -9.11 13.57 -15.90
CA GLY A 17 -9.96 12.81 -16.82
C GLY A 17 -10.22 11.37 -16.40
N SER A 18 -9.41 10.84 -15.47
CA SER A 18 -9.51 9.46 -14.96
C SER A 18 -10.33 9.37 -13.66
N VAL A 19 -10.65 10.50 -13.04
CA VAL A 19 -11.45 10.56 -11.81
C VAL A 19 -12.92 10.65 -12.15
N ASP A 20 -13.76 9.85 -11.48
CA ASP A 20 -15.21 9.93 -11.59
C ASP A 20 -15.72 11.36 -11.39
N SER A 21 -16.66 11.81 -12.23
CA SER A 21 -17.12 13.19 -12.26
C SER A 21 -17.71 13.67 -10.93
N ALA A 22 -18.43 12.81 -10.20
CA ALA A 22 -19.00 13.17 -8.91
C ALA A 22 -17.92 13.31 -7.83
N VAL A 23 -16.92 12.41 -7.88
CA VAL A 23 -15.74 12.48 -6.99
C VAL A 23 -14.91 13.73 -7.28
N LEU A 24 -14.67 14.05 -8.56
CA LEU A 24 -13.93 15.24 -8.98
C LEU A 24 -14.63 16.53 -8.52
N LYS A 25 -15.96 16.62 -8.65
CA LYS A 25 -16.74 17.77 -8.18
C LYS A 25 -16.62 17.96 -6.67
N THR A 26 -16.64 16.86 -5.93
CA THR A 26 -16.50 16.85 -4.46
C THR A 26 -15.09 17.28 -4.05
N LEU A 27 -14.07 16.73 -4.70
CA LEU A 27 -12.67 17.06 -4.46
C LEU A 27 -12.38 18.53 -4.81
N ALA A 28 -12.86 19.02 -5.95
CA ALA A 28 -12.74 20.41 -6.35
C ALA A 28 -13.38 21.36 -5.32
N THR A 29 -14.61 21.06 -4.89
CA THR A 29 -15.41 21.94 -4.02
C THR A 29 -14.92 21.92 -2.58
N TYR A 30 -14.73 20.73 -2.00
CA TYR A 30 -14.49 20.58 -0.57
C TYR A 30 -13.01 20.48 -0.20
N VAL A 31 -12.18 19.93 -1.09
CA VAL A 31 -10.74 19.74 -0.81
C VAL A 31 -9.93 20.89 -1.39
N LEU A 32 -10.13 21.21 -2.67
CA LEU A 32 -9.36 22.24 -3.38
C LEU A 32 -9.98 23.64 -3.27
N LYS A 33 -11.26 23.74 -2.87
CA LYS A 33 -12.02 25.00 -2.79
C LYS A 33 -11.99 25.81 -4.09
N LYS A 34 -12.12 25.11 -5.23
CA LYS A 34 -12.06 25.66 -6.59
C LYS A 34 -13.18 25.12 -7.46
N LEU A 35 -13.45 25.82 -8.57
CA LEU A 35 -14.29 25.31 -9.66
C LEU A 35 -13.58 24.18 -10.40
N VAL A 36 -14.34 23.19 -10.87
CA VAL A 36 -13.82 22.00 -11.58
C VAL A 36 -12.99 22.38 -12.82
N GLU A 37 -13.37 23.45 -13.50
CA GLU A 37 -12.66 23.96 -14.69
C GLU A 37 -11.24 24.46 -14.36
N GLY A 38 -11.07 25.07 -13.17
CA GLY A 38 -9.79 25.60 -12.70
C GLY A 38 -8.94 24.60 -11.92
N VAL A 39 -9.32 23.32 -11.91
CA VAL A 39 -8.53 22.25 -11.29
C VAL A 39 -7.55 21.69 -12.31
N GLU A 40 -6.27 21.76 -11.97
CA GLU A 40 -5.17 21.19 -12.75
C GLU A 40 -4.88 19.74 -12.34
N ASP A 41 -4.31 18.96 -13.25
CA ASP A 41 -3.97 17.56 -13.02
C ASP A 41 -3.05 17.36 -11.82
N ALA A 42 -2.05 18.23 -11.66
CA ALA A 42 -1.13 18.20 -10.51
C ALA A 42 -1.87 18.42 -9.18
N GLU A 43 -2.94 19.22 -9.17
CA GLU A 43 -3.74 19.51 -7.99
C GLU A 43 -4.70 18.36 -7.64
N THR A 44 -5.11 17.55 -8.62
CA THR A 44 -5.86 16.30 -8.36
C THR A 44 -4.97 15.18 -7.86
N LEU A 45 -3.72 15.13 -8.31
CA LEU A 45 -2.78 14.07 -7.96
C LEU A 45 -2.42 14.09 -6.47
N VAL A 46 -2.25 15.28 -5.88
CA VAL A 46 -1.83 15.42 -4.47
C VAL A 46 -2.88 14.85 -3.49
N PRO A 47 -4.17 15.20 -3.55
CA PRO A 47 -5.21 14.60 -2.72
C PRO A 47 -5.38 13.10 -2.95
N VAL A 48 -5.34 12.65 -4.20
CA VAL A 48 -5.44 11.22 -4.53
C VAL A 48 -4.29 10.44 -3.88
N GLN A 49 -3.05 10.91 -4.05
CA GLN A 49 -1.90 10.29 -3.38
C GLN A 49 -1.98 10.34 -1.87
N LYS A 50 -2.53 11.42 -1.29
CA LYS A 50 -2.74 11.53 0.16
C LYS A 50 -3.78 10.51 0.65
N CYS A 51 -4.91 10.38 -0.04
CA CYS A 51 -5.92 9.36 0.25
C CYS A 51 -5.33 7.96 0.09
N CYS A 52 -4.63 7.66 -0.99
CA CYS A 52 -3.97 6.38 -1.19
C CYS A 52 -2.92 6.10 -0.12
N ARG A 53 -2.14 7.09 0.32
CA ARG A 53 -1.18 6.93 1.42
C ARG A 53 -1.86 6.71 2.77
N SER A 54 -2.92 7.45 3.07
CA SER A 54 -3.71 7.22 4.29
C SER A 54 -4.37 5.85 4.29
N LEU A 55 -4.94 5.41 3.16
CA LEU A 55 -5.41 4.04 3.01
C LEU A 55 -4.26 3.07 3.21
N LYS A 56 -3.13 3.24 2.51
CA LYS A 56 -2.00 2.33 2.61
C LYS A 56 -1.46 2.24 4.04
N ASN A 57 -1.46 3.32 4.82
CA ASN A 57 -1.07 3.30 6.23
C ASN A 57 -2.16 2.76 7.17
N ALA A 58 -3.44 2.85 6.78
CA ALA A 58 -4.55 2.24 7.51
C ALA A 58 -4.70 0.73 7.23
N PHE A 59 -4.29 0.28 6.04
CA PHE A 59 -4.37 -1.12 5.60
C PHE A 59 -3.04 -1.88 5.77
N ILE A 60 -1.90 -1.19 5.66
CA ILE A 60 -0.56 -1.72 5.97
C ILE A 60 -0.10 -1.01 7.23
N THR A 61 -0.50 -1.55 8.37
CA THR A 61 0.10 -1.23 9.67
C THR A 61 1.61 -1.39 9.53
N ASP A 62 2.42 -0.48 10.07
CA ASP A 62 3.88 -0.63 10.05
C ASP A 62 4.27 -1.95 10.72
N VAL A 63 4.49 -2.97 9.88
CA VAL A 63 4.78 -4.33 10.31
C VAL A 63 6.16 -4.41 10.95
N THR A 64 7.07 -3.49 10.62
CA THR A 64 8.48 -3.57 11.01
C THR A 64 8.74 -3.05 12.41
N THR A 65 7.97 -2.05 12.86
CA THR A 65 8.15 -1.43 14.18
C THR A 65 7.95 -2.41 15.35
N PRO A 66 6.91 -3.27 15.37
CA PRO A 66 6.74 -4.28 16.41
C PRO A 66 7.93 -5.23 16.51
N PHE A 67 8.42 -5.75 15.38
CA PHE A 67 9.59 -6.64 15.35
C PHE A 67 10.85 -5.94 15.85
N ARG A 68 11.14 -4.71 15.41
CA ARG A 68 12.32 -3.96 15.89
C ARG A 68 12.30 -3.70 17.40
N LYS A 69 11.11 -3.48 17.96
CA LYS A 69 10.96 -3.20 19.40
C LYS A 69 11.05 -4.46 20.24
N GLN A 70 10.42 -5.55 19.80
CA GLN A 70 10.14 -6.72 20.63
C GLN A 70 10.96 -7.95 20.24
N LEU A 71 11.26 -8.16 18.96
CA LEU A 71 12.01 -9.31 18.47
C LEU A 71 13.52 -9.00 18.49
N LYS A 72 14.12 -9.12 19.67
CA LYS A 72 15.56 -8.98 19.89
C LYS A 72 16.14 -10.33 20.24
N ILE A 73 17.12 -10.77 19.45
CA ILE A 73 17.90 -11.98 19.75
C ILE A 73 18.83 -11.64 20.92
N ASP A 74 18.71 -12.38 22.01
CA ASP A 74 19.65 -12.31 23.11
C ASP A 74 20.89 -13.14 22.78
N ASN A 75 21.96 -12.47 22.36
CA ASN A 75 23.24 -13.11 22.02
C ASN A 75 24.09 -13.43 23.26
N THR A 76 23.60 -13.12 24.47
CA THR A 76 24.29 -13.45 25.72
C THR A 76 23.84 -14.78 26.32
N MET A 77 22.84 -15.41 25.70
CA MET A 77 22.31 -16.69 26.13
C MET A 77 23.22 -17.84 25.69
N ASP A 78 23.65 -18.65 26.66
CA ASP A 78 24.57 -19.79 26.45
C ASP A 78 23.88 -20.97 25.74
N ASP A 79 22.56 -21.10 25.93
CA ASP A 79 21.72 -22.11 25.28
C ASP A 79 21.10 -21.55 23.99
N CYS A 80 21.69 -21.92 22.86
CA CYS A 80 21.22 -21.53 21.52
C CYS A 80 19.79 -22.00 21.22
N ASP A 81 19.41 -23.21 21.66
CA ASP A 81 18.11 -23.80 21.35
C ASP A 81 16.99 -23.07 22.11
N ALA A 82 17.24 -22.76 23.38
CA ALA A 82 16.33 -21.93 24.15
C ALA A 82 16.21 -20.52 23.56
N CYS A 83 17.28 -19.95 23.00
CA CYS A 83 17.28 -18.60 22.42
C CYS A 83 16.41 -18.56 21.17
N VAL A 84 16.56 -19.57 20.30
CA VAL A 84 15.74 -19.74 19.11
C VAL A 84 14.27 -19.93 19.49
N PHE A 85 13.98 -20.79 20.48
CA PHE A 85 12.62 -21.04 20.93
C PHE A 85 11.93 -19.78 21.48
N GLN A 86 12.64 -18.97 22.26
CA GLN A 86 12.13 -17.71 22.78
C GLN A 86 11.84 -16.70 21.67
N ASN A 87 12.72 -16.60 20.66
CA ASN A 87 12.50 -15.74 19.50
C ASN A 87 11.25 -16.16 18.71
N PHE A 88 11.04 -17.46 18.49
CA PHE A 88 9.83 -17.97 17.84
C PHE A 88 8.57 -17.61 18.61
N GLN A 89 8.57 -17.75 19.94
CA GLN A 89 7.42 -17.36 20.75
C GLN A 89 7.11 -15.85 20.67
N VAL A 90 8.13 -15.00 20.70
CA VAL A 90 7.96 -13.55 20.57
C VAL A 90 7.45 -13.18 19.18
N PHE A 91 7.97 -13.82 18.14
CA PHE A 91 7.48 -13.67 16.77
C PHE A 91 5.98 -14.01 16.66
N THR A 92 5.57 -15.19 17.16
CA THR A 92 4.17 -15.61 17.12
C THR A 92 3.24 -14.62 17.82
N LYS A 93 3.63 -14.13 19.00
CA LYS A 93 2.87 -13.12 19.74
C LYS A 93 2.73 -11.80 18.97
N ILE A 94 3.78 -11.36 18.28
CA ILE A 94 3.72 -10.16 17.43
C ILE A 94 2.78 -10.39 16.24
N VAL A 95 2.89 -11.54 15.58
CA VAL A 95 2.06 -11.87 14.40
C VAL A 95 0.58 -11.96 14.77
N GLU A 96 0.24 -12.67 15.84
CA GLU A 96 -1.14 -12.84 16.30
C GLU A 96 -1.72 -11.52 16.84
N GLY A 97 -0.97 -10.82 17.70
CA GLY A 97 -1.43 -9.59 18.36
C GLY A 97 -1.61 -8.40 17.42
N ASN A 98 -1.00 -8.43 16.22
CA ASN A 98 -1.12 -7.37 15.21
C ASN A 98 -1.96 -7.81 13.99
N GLY A 99 -2.61 -8.97 14.03
CA GLY A 99 -3.44 -9.46 12.92
C GLY A 99 -2.66 -9.77 11.64
N LEU A 100 -1.34 -9.97 11.73
CA LEU A 100 -0.47 -10.24 10.59
C LEU A 100 -0.60 -11.67 10.07
N LEU A 101 -1.22 -12.55 10.84
CA LEU A 101 -1.42 -13.95 10.48
C LEU A 101 -2.20 -14.08 9.16
N ALA A 102 -3.22 -13.25 8.95
CA ALA A 102 -3.99 -13.23 7.70
C ALA A 102 -3.13 -12.79 6.48
N LEU A 103 -2.14 -11.92 6.69
CA LEU A 103 -1.22 -11.49 5.63
C LEU A 103 -0.20 -12.59 5.27
N ILE A 104 0.24 -13.37 6.26
CA ILE A 104 1.22 -14.46 6.06
C ILE A 104 0.56 -15.70 5.45
N VAL A 105 -0.65 -16.05 5.91
CA VAL A 105 -1.41 -17.22 5.42
C VAL A 105 -1.95 -17.00 4.01
N SER A 106 -2.12 -15.75 3.57
CA SER A 106 -2.61 -15.44 2.22
C SER A 106 -1.53 -15.60 1.12
N GLY A 107 -0.32 -16.04 1.45
CA GLY A 107 0.74 -16.38 0.50
C GLY A 107 0.61 -17.82 0.00
N ASP A 108 0.19 -17.96 -1.27
CA ASP A 108 0.15 -19.18 -2.10
C ASP A 108 -0.82 -20.33 -1.75
N VAL A 109 -2.04 -20.21 -2.27
CA VAL A 109 -2.80 -21.37 -2.81
C VAL A 109 -2.69 -21.42 -4.35
N ALA A 110 -1.89 -20.54 -4.96
CA ALA A 110 -1.74 -20.45 -6.41
C ALA A 110 -0.28 -20.67 -6.82
N ASN A 111 0.22 -21.90 -6.66
CA ASN A 111 1.24 -22.57 -7.51
C ASN A 111 2.03 -23.65 -6.74
N SER A 112 1.35 -24.69 -6.24
CA SER A 112 2.03 -25.97 -5.95
C SER A 112 1.27 -27.12 -6.61
N THR A 113 1.43 -27.19 -7.93
CA THR A 113 1.52 -28.45 -8.66
C THR A 113 2.96 -28.57 -9.13
N VAL A 114 3.76 -29.42 -8.49
CA VAL A 114 4.45 -30.59 -9.07
C VAL A 114 4.84 -31.51 -7.90
#